data_AF-A0A846XY18-F1
#
_entry.id   AF-A0A846XY18-F1
#
_cell.length_a   1.000
_cell.length_b   1.000
_cell.length_c   1.000
_cell.angle_alpha   90.00
_cell.angle_beta   90.00
_cell.angle_gamma   90.00
#
_symmetry.space_group_name_H-M   'P 1'
#
loop_
_entity.id
_entity.type
_entity.pdbx_description
1 polymer ?
#
loop_
_entity_poly.entity_id
_entity_poly.type
_entity_poly.pdbx_seq_one_letter_code
_entity_poly.pdbx_strand_id
1 'polypeptide(L)'
;MSFREAAVAWALAAHAELAETATGYGHFITVNELAERIQEVSGVHTEAPTRTWMAAILRKVARRCHSAGEPPLTALCVRQNHTVGNDYKYVLELAGLPIPEDLELHAAYARWQCYQHYGAEMPAEVGVPPLTPKVDARRRGRSAAKPTTAVKEDTTAEPRAAVCSQCFIQLPAGGVCEYCL
;
A
#
# COMPACT_ATOMS: atom_id res chain seq x y z
N MET A 1 -0.84 38.07 5.40
CA MET A 1 -1.21 37.00 4.44
C MET A 1 -2.41 36.27 4.99
N SER A 2 -3.47 36.11 4.19
CA SER A 2 -4.64 35.32 4.57
C SER A 2 -4.34 33.82 4.50
N PHE A 3 -5.12 33.00 5.21
CA PHE A 3 -5.00 31.54 5.14
C PHE A 3 -5.13 31.00 3.71
N ARG A 4 -5.97 31.66 2.88
CA ARG A 4 -6.16 31.26 1.48
C ARG A 4 -4.89 31.49 0.65
N GLU A 5 -4.21 32.61 0.85
CA GLU A 5 -2.94 32.93 0.19
C GLU A 5 -1.84 31.99 0.67
N ALA A 6 -1.74 31.77 1.98
CA ALA A 6 -0.81 30.80 2.58
C ALA A 6 -1.01 29.40 1.99
N ALA A 7 -2.26 28.95 1.86
CA ALA A 7 -2.58 27.64 1.29
C ALA A 7 -2.26 27.52 -0.21
N VAL A 8 -2.17 28.63 -0.95
CA VAL A 8 -1.69 28.62 -2.34
C VAL A 8 -0.16 28.50 -2.35
N ALA A 9 0.54 29.31 -1.55
CA ALA A 9 1.99 29.25 -1.42
C ALA A 9 2.47 27.85 -0.99
N TRP A 10 1.86 27.28 0.05
CA TRP A 10 2.12 25.92 0.50
C TRP A 10 1.84 24.86 -0.55
N ALA A 11 0.78 25.01 -1.37
CA ALA A 11 0.48 24.04 -2.42
C ALA A 11 1.49 24.07 -3.57
N LEU A 12 2.02 25.25 -3.91
CA LEU A 12 3.09 25.39 -4.90
C LEU A 12 4.39 24.77 -4.38
N ALA A 13 4.77 25.09 -3.14
CA ALA A 13 5.93 24.49 -2.49
C ALA A 13 5.78 22.96 -2.37
N ALA A 14 4.60 22.46 -1.98
CA ALA A 14 4.33 21.03 -1.86
C ALA A 14 4.45 20.30 -3.20
N HIS A 15 3.97 20.90 -4.28
CA HIS A 15 4.13 20.32 -5.62
C HIS A 15 5.61 20.21 -6.01
N ALA A 16 6.38 21.27 -5.81
CA ALA A 16 7.82 21.28 -6.10
C ALA A 16 8.59 20.23 -5.26
N GLU A 17 8.35 20.18 -3.95
CA GLU A 17 8.99 19.21 -3.06
C GLU A 17 8.66 17.75 -3.42
N LEU A 18 7.42 17.46 -3.81
CA LEU A 18 7.03 16.11 -4.22
C LEU A 18 7.61 15.75 -5.59
N ALA A 19 7.69 16.70 -6.52
CA ALA A 19 8.35 16.51 -7.81
C ALA A 19 9.85 16.22 -7.63
N GLU A 20 10.53 16.96 -6.74
CA GLU A 20 11.92 16.70 -6.38
C GLU A 20 12.09 15.32 -5.75
N THR A 21 11.19 14.95 -4.83
CA THR A 21 11.19 13.61 -4.21
C THR A 21 11.01 12.51 -5.26
N ALA A 22 10.25 12.77 -6.32
CA ALA A 22 10.00 11.82 -7.40
C ALA A 22 11.23 11.55 -8.29
N THR A 23 12.29 12.35 -8.19
CA THR A 23 13.53 12.14 -8.96
C THR A 23 14.34 10.94 -8.45
N GLY A 24 14.11 10.48 -7.23
CA GLY A 24 14.77 9.32 -6.65
C GLY A 24 13.85 8.11 -6.51
N TYR A 25 14.27 6.98 -7.08
CA TYR A 25 13.48 5.76 -6.99
C TYR A 25 13.34 5.28 -5.55
N GLY A 26 12.09 4.99 -5.15
CA GLY A 26 11.77 4.53 -3.80
C GLY A 26 11.73 5.64 -2.75
N HIS A 27 11.93 6.90 -3.12
CA HIS A 27 11.81 8.02 -2.20
C HIS A 27 10.35 8.40 -1.95
N PHE A 28 10.03 8.66 -0.68
CA PHE A 28 8.73 9.17 -0.25
C PHE A 28 8.97 10.08 0.95
N ILE A 29 7.98 10.91 1.25
CA ILE A 29 8.04 11.85 2.36
C ILE A 29 6.83 11.66 3.26
N THR A 30 7.01 11.83 4.56
CA THR A 30 5.88 11.81 5.49
C THR A 30 5.11 13.13 5.48
N VAL A 31 3.84 13.10 5.88
CA VAL A 31 3.00 14.30 6.01
C VAL A 31 3.66 15.37 6.89
N ASN A 32 4.38 14.98 7.95
CA ASN A 32 5.02 15.92 8.86
C ASN A 32 6.26 16.54 8.23
N GLU A 33 7.14 15.73 7.64
CA GLU A 33 8.33 16.22 6.93
C GLU A 33 7.93 17.16 5.78
N LEU A 34 6.88 16.81 5.02
CA LEU A 34 6.38 17.69 3.95
C LEU A 34 5.84 19.01 4.52
N ALA A 35 5.12 18.97 5.63
CA ALA A 35 4.57 20.17 6.26
C ALA A 35 5.65 21.11 6.79
N GLU A 36 6.75 20.58 7.30
CA GLU A 36 7.92 21.36 7.74
C GLU A 36 8.59 21.99 6.51
N ARG A 37 8.96 21.18 5.51
CA ARG A 37 9.63 21.67 4.30
C ARG A 37 8.85 22.74 3.54
N ILE A 38 7.54 22.56 3.36
CA ILE A 38 6.75 23.56 2.61
C ILE A 38 6.58 24.86 3.37
N GLN A 39 6.63 24.87 4.71
CA GLN A 39 6.66 26.11 5.48
C GLN A 39 8.00 26.82 5.32
N GLU A 40 9.11 26.07 5.40
CA GLU A 40 10.46 26.60 5.17
C GLU A 40 10.62 27.19 3.76
N VAL A 41 10.28 26.42 2.73
CA VAL A 41 10.43 26.82 1.32
C VAL A 41 9.50 27.97 0.93
N SER A 42 8.28 27.99 1.48
CA SER A 42 7.34 29.10 1.20
C SER A 42 7.62 30.35 2.03
N GLY A 43 8.40 30.24 3.12
CA GLY A 43 8.56 31.30 4.13
C GLY A 43 7.29 31.62 4.93
N VAL A 44 6.23 30.81 4.78
CA VAL A 44 4.95 31.01 5.45
C VAL A 44 4.80 29.97 6.55
N HIS A 45 4.92 30.41 7.79
CA HIS A 45 4.83 29.53 8.97
C HIS A 45 3.44 29.57 9.62
N THR A 46 3.06 28.45 10.24
CA THR A 46 1.84 28.34 11.04
C THR A 46 2.05 27.41 12.23
N GLU A 47 1.45 27.78 13.36
CA GLU A 47 1.41 26.94 14.57
C GLU A 47 0.18 26.00 14.56
N ALA A 48 -0.67 26.08 13.53
CA ALA A 48 -1.85 25.24 13.42
C ALA A 48 -1.45 23.76 13.25
N PRO A 49 -2.13 22.82 13.94
CA PRO A 49 -1.77 21.40 13.86
C PRO A 49 -1.78 20.88 12.42
N THR A 50 -0.69 20.26 11.96
CA THR A 50 -0.46 19.79 10.57
C THR A 50 -1.68 19.15 9.91
N ARG A 51 -2.39 18.27 10.63
CA ARG A 51 -3.57 17.55 10.15
C ARG A 51 -4.75 18.45 9.73
N THR A 52 -4.85 19.68 10.24
CA THR A 52 -5.99 20.57 9.98
C THR A 52 -5.90 21.22 8.61
N TRP A 53 -4.69 21.41 8.08
CA TRP A 53 -4.46 22.17 6.85
C TRP A 53 -3.81 21.33 5.75
N MET A 54 -2.96 20.34 6.07
CA MET A 54 -2.28 19.52 5.05
C MET A 54 -3.23 18.80 4.11
N ALA A 55 -4.39 18.32 4.59
CA ALA A 55 -5.40 17.70 3.73
C ALA A 55 -5.87 18.65 2.62
N ALA A 56 -6.05 19.94 2.92
CA ALA A 56 -6.44 20.94 1.93
C ALA A 56 -5.32 21.21 0.92
N ILE A 57 -4.06 21.15 1.35
CA ILE A 57 -2.88 21.32 0.50
C ILE A 57 -2.73 20.15 -0.46
N LEU A 58 -2.77 18.91 0.06
CA LEU A 58 -2.69 17.70 -0.78
C LEU A 58 -3.81 17.67 -1.82
N ARG A 59 -5.04 18.09 -1.48
CA ARG A 59 -6.13 18.21 -2.48
C ARG A 59 -5.84 19.25 -3.56
N LYS A 60 -5.20 20.37 -3.22
CA LYS A 60 -4.77 21.37 -4.23
C LYS A 60 -3.71 20.80 -5.15
N VAL A 61 -2.72 20.09 -4.61
CA VAL A 61 -1.69 19.41 -5.39
C VAL A 61 -2.30 18.35 -6.30
N ALA A 62 -3.19 17.50 -5.79
CA ALA A 62 -3.88 16.49 -6.59
C ALA A 62 -4.65 17.09 -7.77
N ARG A 63 -5.42 18.18 -7.55
CA ARG A 63 -6.09 18.90 -8.64
C ARG A 63 -5.12 19.47 -9.66
N ARG A 64 -4.00 20.04 -9.20
CA ARG A 64 -2.97 20.60 -10.08
C ARG A 64 -2.38 19.50 -10.97
N CYS A 65 -1.96 18.38 -10.39
CA CYS A 65 -1.39 17.25 -11.13
C CYS A 65 -2.39 16.73 -12.16
N HIS A 66 -3.65 16.50 -11.74
CA HIS A 66 -4.71 16.03 -12.62
C HIS A 66 -4.99 17.00 -13.79
N SER A 67 -5.05 18.31 -13.51
CA SER A 67 -5.28 19.33 -14.55
C SER A 67 -4.10 19.45 -15.52
N ALA A 68 -2.89 19.14 -15.08
CA ALA A 68 -1.68 19.16 -15.89
C ALA A 68 -1.41 17.83 -16.63
N GLY A 69 -2.20 16.78 -16.38
CA GLY A 69 -1.93 15.43 -16.90
C GLY A 69 -0.70 14.76 -16.27
N GLU A 70 -0.22 15.28 -15.13
CA GLU A 70 0.89 14.72 -14.37
C GLU A 70 0.42 13.54 -13.50
N PRO A 71 1.30 12.57 -13.19
CA PRO A 71 0.98 11.53 -12.24
C PRO A 71 0.70 12.13 -10.85
N PRO A 72 -0.10 11.46 -10.01
CA PRO A 72 -0.53 12.04 -8.75
C PRO A 72 0.59 12.00 -7.70
N LEU A 73 1.39 13.08 -7.67
CA LEU A 73 2.49 13.30 -6.72
C LEU A 73 2.12 13.08 -5.24
N THR A 74 0.84 13.28 -4.90
CA THR A 74 0.33 12.99 -3.55
C THR A 74 0.50 11.53 -3.12
N ALA A 75 0.75 10.59 -4.04
CA ALA A 75 1.10 9.20 -3.73
C ALA A 75 2.44 9.05 -2.99
N LEU A 76 3.35 10.01 -3.14
CA LEU A 76 4.65 10.07 -2.46
C LEU A 76 4.55 10.61 -1.03
N CYS A 77 3.43 11.24 -0.68
CA CYS A 77 3.17 11.73 0.67
C CYS A 77 2.42 10.69 1.50
N VAL A 78 3.08 10.15 2.52
CA VAL A 78 2.54 9.06 3.35
C VAL A 78 2.40 9.46 4.81
N ARG A 79 1.57 8.74 5.55
CA ARG A 79 1.51 8.91 7.02
C ARG A 79 2.77 8.34 7.67
N GLN A 80 2.96 8.58 8.97
CA GLN A 80 4.12 8.08 9.73
C GLN A 80 4.26 6.54 9.73
N ASN A 81 3.15 5.81 9.56
CA ASN A 81 3.10 4.35 9.38
C ASN A 81 3.29 3.91 7.91
N HIS A 82 3.65 4.84 7.03
CA HIS A 82 3.83 4.74 5.58
C HIS A 82 2.59 4.35 4.76
N THR A 83 1.40 4.34 5.37
CA THR A 83 0.16 4.14 4.62
C THR A 83 -0.26 5.42 3.91
N VAL A 84 -0.96 5.28 2.79
CA VAL A 84 -1.64 6.43 2.17
C VAL A 84 -2.85 6.88 2.99
N GLY A 85 -3.08 8.19 3.03
CA GLY A 85 -4.22 8.78 3.74
C GLY A 85 -5.53 8.69 2.96
N ASN A 86 -6.65 8.99 3.63
CA ASN A 86 -7.95 9.16 2.96
C ASN A 86 -7.89 10.24 1.87
N ASP A 87 -7.00 11.22 1.99
CA ASP A 87 -6.81 12.24 0.97
C ASP A 87 -6.29 11.66 -0.36
N TYR A 88 -5.70 10.47 -0.38
CA TYR A 88 -5.35 9.79 -1.62
C TYR A 88 -6.58 9.32 -2.40
N LYS A 89 -7.70 9.01 -1.73
CA LYS A 89 -8.97 8.66 -2.41
C LYS A 89 -9.49 9.80 -3.28
N TYR A 90 -9.14 11.05 -2.94
CA TYR A 90 -9.49 12.21 -3.74
C TYR A 90 -8.84 12.18 -5.14
N VAL A 91 -7.66 11.55 -5.28
CA VAL A 91 -7.03 11.34 -6.59
C VAL A 91 -7.90 10.46 -7.49
N LEU A 92 -8.45 9.38 -6.92
CA LEU A 92 -9.34 8.45 -7.63
C LEU A 92 -10.65 9.14 -8.01
N GLU A 93 -11.20 9.94 -7.10
CA GLU A 93 -12.39 10.74 -7.34
C GLU A 93 -12.20 11.72 -8.50
N LEU A 94 -11.07 12.44 -8.54
CA LEU A 94 -10.73 13.35 -9.63
C LEU A 94 -10.62 12.62 -10.98
N ALA A 95 -10.07 11.41 -10.98
CA ALA A 95 -9.94 10.59 -12.18
C ALA A 95 -11.24 9.84 -12.57
N GLY A 96 -12.32 9.95 -11.80
CA GLY A 96 -13.54 9.19 -12.02
C GLY A 96 -13.37 7.68 -11.86
N LEU A 97 -12.37 7.24 -11.09
CA LEU A 97 -12.03 5.83 -10.91
C LEU A 97 -12.69 5.25 -9.65
N PRO A 98 -13.08 3.97 -9.65
CA PRO A 98 -13.57 3.31 -8.45
C PRO A 98 -12.47 3.18 -7.40
N ILE A 99 -12.87 3.13 -6.12
CA ILE A 99 -11.93 2.87 -5.03
C ILE A 99 -11.51 1.39 -5.10
N PRO A 100 -10.22 1.07 -5.30
CA PRO A 100 -9.75 -0.30 -5.35
C PRO A 100 -9.79 -0.95 -3.97
N GLU A 101 -9.87 -2.28 -3.94
CA GLU A 101 -9.81 -3.05 -2.69
C GLU A 101 -8.46 -2.84 -1.98
N ASP A 102 -7.36 -2.79 -2.75
CA ASP A 102 -6.02 -2.52 -2.24
C ASP A 102 -5.53 -1.11 -2.61
N LEU A 103 -5.85 -0.16 -1.73
CA LEU A 103 -5.43 1.24 -1.90
C LEU A 103 -3.91 1.44 -1.85
N GLU A 104 -3.19 0.62 -1.09
CA GLU A 104 -1.73 0.73 -0.94
C GLU A 104 -1.01 0.24 -2.19
N LEU A 105 -1.53 -0.82 -2.81
CA LEU A 105 -1.02 -1.31 -4.08
C LEU A 105 -1.27 -0.29 -5.20
N HIS A 106 -2.48 0.28 -5.26
CA HIS A 106 -2.77 1.35 -6.20
C HIS A 106 -1.84 2.57 -5.99
N ALA A 107 -1.56 2.94 -4.74
CA ALA A 107 -0.59 3.98 -4.43
C ALA A 107 0.84 3.62 -4.86
N ALA A 108 1.24 2.36 -4.79
CA ALA A 108 2.56 1.93 -5.26
C ALA A 108 2.71 2.10 -6.78
N TYR A 109 1.69 1.76 -7.56
CA TYR A 109 1.67 2.03 -9.01
C TYR A 109 1.69 3.53 -9.32
N ALA A 110 0.93 4.35 -8.59
CA ALA A 110 0.97 5.79 -8.76
C ALA A 110 2.35 6.39 -8.45
N ARG A 111 3.04 5.91 -7.39
CA ARG A 111 4.42 6.30 -7.10
C ARG A 111 5.37 5.89 -8.22
N TRP A 112 5.21 4.69 -8.76
CA TRP A 112 5.98 4.22 -9.91
C TRP A 112 5.85 5.17 -11.12
N GLN A 113 4.62 5.58 -11.42
CA GLN A 113 4.36 6.56 -12.48
C GLN A 113 5.02 7.91 -12.20
N CYS A 114 5.04 8.36 -10.94
CA CYS A 114 5.76 9.58 -10.55
C CYS A 114 7.26 9.42 -10.85
N TYR A 115 7.89 8.36 -10.37
CA TYR A 115 9.32 8.13 -10.61
C TYR A 115 9.67 8.06 -12.11
N GLN A 116 8.84 7.38 -12.89
CA GLN A 116 9.00 7.30 -14.34
C GLN A 116 8.87 8.67 -15.01
N HIS A 117 7.89 9.47 -14.61
CA HIS A 117 7.62 10.79 -15.19
C HIS A 117 8.72 11.81 -14.87
N TYR A 118 9.28 11.78 -13.65
CA TYR A 118 10.32 12.70 -13.20
C TYR A 118 11.75 12.19 -13.43
N GLY A 119 11.90 11.08 -14.16
CA GLY A 119 13.21 10.62 -14.65
C GLY A 119 14.09 9.92 -13.62
N ALA A 120 13.49 9.29 -12.61
CA ALA A 120 14.24 8.49 -11.64
C ALA A 120 14.92 7.28 -12.32
N GLU A 121 16.03 6.82 -11.73
CA GLU A 121 16.69 5.59 -12.16
C GLU A 121 15.85 4.37 -11.76
N MET A 122 15.08 3.85 -12.72
CA MET A 122 14.15 2.74 -12.50
C MET A 122 14.84 1.39 -12.74
N PRO A 123 14.50 0.34 -11.96
CA PRO A 123 14.96 -1.01 -12.25
C PRO A 123 14.38 -1.51 -13.58
N ALA A 124 15.16 -2.28 -14.34
CA ALA A 124 14.82 -2.70 -15.70
C ALA A 124 13.49 -3.46 -15.80
N GLU A 125 13.16 -4.31 -14.81
CA GLU A 125 11.85 -4.93 -14.69
C GLU A 125 11.46 -5.13 -13.23
N VAL A 126 10.37 -4.49 -12.82
CA VAL A 126 9.68 -4.83 -11.57
C VAL A 126 8.24 -5.14 -11.95
N GLY A 127 7.84 -6.41 -11.84
CA GLY A 127 6.47 -6.82 -12.18
C GLY A 127 5.41 -6.12 -11.31
N VAL A 128 5.69 -5.95 -10.01
CA VAL A 128 4.81 -5.25 -9.08
C VAL A 128 5.62 -4.22 -8.29
N PRO A 129 5.32 -2.90 -8.40
CA PRO A 129 6.04 -1.87 -7.66
C PRO A 129 6.07 -2.14 -6.16
N PRO A 130 7.22 -1.92 -5.48
CA PRO A 130 7.34 -2.21 -4.07
C PRO A 130 6.41 -1.31 -3.23
N LEU A 131 5.84 -1.91 -2.18
CA LEU A 131 5.12 -1.17 -1.15
C LEU A 131 6.12 -0.41 -0.26
N THR A 132 5.65 0.60 0.44
CA THR A 132 6.49 1.31 1.42
C THR A 132 6.96 0.38 2.54
N PRO A 133 8.16 0.60 3.12
CA PRO A 133 8.80 -0.34 4.04
C PRO A 133 7.92 -0.83 5.20
N LYS A 134 7.16 0.07 5.87
CA LYS A 134 6.31 -0.30 7.00
C LYS A 134 5.05 -1.05 6.57
N VAL A 135 4.46 -0.72 5.42
CA VAL A 135 3.30 -1.45 4.88
C VAL A 135 3.71 -2.85 4.45
N ASP A 136 4.85 -2.96 3.78
CA ASP A 136 5.44 -4.22 3.33
C ASP A 136 5.79 -5.13 4.52
N ALA A 137 6.49 -4.60 5.53
CA ALA A 137 6.79 -5.31 6.77
C ALA A 137 5.52 -5.80 7.49
N ARG A 138 4.46 -4.96 7.56
CA ARG A 138 3.18 -5.34 8.16
C ARG A 138 2.49 -6.45 7.39
N ARG A 139 2.54 -6.44 6.05
CA ARG A 139 1.96 -7.51 5.22
C ARG A 139 2.72 -8.82 5.40
N ARG A 140 4.05 -8.79 5.37
CA ARG A 140 4.88 -9.96 5.67
C ARG A 140 4.60 -10.53 7.06
N GLY A 141 4.51 -9.67 8.07
CA GLY A 141 4.16 -10.06 9.44
C GLY A 141 2.76 -10.67 9.54
N ARG A 142 1.76 -10.16 8.80
CA ARG A 142 0.41 -10.76 8.73
C ARG A 142 0.39 -12.09 7.95
N SER A 143 1.21 -12.24 6.93
CA SER A 143 1.34 -13.51 6.21
C SER A 143 2.02 -14.58 7.07
N ALA A 144 2.97 -14.19 7.93
CA ALA A 144 3.58 -15.07 8.94
C ALA A 144 2.66 -15.33 10.15
N ALA A 145 1.78 -14.39 10.48
CA ALA A 145 0.78 -14.52 11.55
C ALA A 145 -0.54 -15.15 11.08
N LYS A 146 -0.71 -15.39 9.78
CA LYS A 146 -1.60 -16.44 9.32
C LYS A 146 -0.89 -17.71 9.77
N PRO A 147 -1.44 -18.50 10.71
CA PRO A 147 -1.12 -19.90 10.64
C PRO A 147 -1.54 -20.26 9.22
N THR A 148 -0.57 -20.56 8.36
CA THR A 148 -0.73 -21.83 7.66
C THR A 148 -1.28 -22.75 8.74
N THR A 149 -2.46 -23.29 8.51
CA THR A 149 -2.62 -24.71 8.75
C THR A 149 -1.37 -25.36 8.17
N ALA A 150 -0.28 -25.32 8.94
CA ALA A 150 0.53 -26.47 9.14
C ALA A 150 -0.54 -27.52 9.32
N VAL A 151 -0.66 -28.34 8.29
CA VAL A 151 -0.77 -29.75 8.51
C VAL A 151 0.30 -30.06 9.56
N LYS A 152 -0.03 -29.80 10.83
CA LYS A 152 0.29 -30.74 11.87
C LYS A 152 -0.23 -32.02 11.25
N GLU A 153 0.69 -32.93 10.97
CA GLU A 153 0.40 -34.33 11.17
C GLU A 153 -0.20 -34.44 12.58
N ASP A 154 -1.50 -34.20 12.64
CA ASP A 154 -2.34 -34.63 13.72
C ASP A 154 -2.41 -36.14 13.51
N THR A 155 -1.41 -36.82 14.06
CA THR A 155 -1.46 -38.21 14.43
C THR A 155 -2.53 -38.34 15.52
N THR A 156 -3.78 -38.19 15.10
CA THR A 156 -5.00 -38.64 15.77
C THR A 156 -6.05 -38.78 14.66
N ALA A 157 -5.70 -39.57 13.64
CA ALA A 157 -6.74 -40.28 12.91
C ALA A 157 -7.20 -41.39 13.85
N GLU A 158 -8.48 -41.40 14.23
CA GLU A 158 -9.16 -42.65 14.58
C GLU A 158 -8.70 -43.73 13.60
N PRO A 159 -8.37 -44.95 14.07
CA PRO A 159 -7.88 -46.00 13.19
C PRO A 159 -8.95 -46.25 12.14
N ARG A 160 -8.71 -45.76 10.91
CA ARG A 160 -9.55 -46.08 9.77
C ARG A 160 -9.49 -47.59 9.67
N ALA A 161 -10.64 -48.24 9.88
CA ALA A 161 -10.72 -49.68 9.85
C ALA A 161 -10.16 -50.17 8.51
N ALA A 162 -9.23 -51.11 8.56
CA ALA A 162 -8.58 -51.63 7.37
C ALA A 162 -9.65 -52.20 6.44
N VAL A 163 -9.50 -52.02 5.14
CA VAL A 163 -10.48 -52.46 4.13
C VAL A 163 -9.81 -53.49 3.23
N CYS A 164 -10.53 -54.55 2.86
CA CYS A 164 -10.03 -55.58 1.95
C CYS A 164 -9.78 -54.98 0.55
N SER A 165 -8.61 -55.26 -0.05
CA SER A 165 -8.24 -54.76 -1.39
C SER A 165 -8.96 -55.45 -2.55
N GLN A 166 -9.68 -56.55 -2.31
CA GLN A 166 -10.40 -57.31 -3.32
C GLN A 166 -11.89 -56.93 -3.39
N CYS A 167 -12.58 -56.91 -2.24
CA CYS A 167 -14.02 -56.66 -2.17
C CYS A 167 -14.41 -55.33 -1.49
N PHE A 168 -13.42 -54.54 -1.07
CA PHE A 168 -13.60 -53.23 -0.45
C PHE A 168 -14.50 -53.20 0.80
N ILE A 169 -14.69 -54.35 1.47
CA ILE A 169 -15.39 -54.43 2.76
C ILE A 169 -14.43 -54.17 3.92
N GLN A 170 -14.96 -53.60 5.01
CA GLN A 170 -14.22 -53.35 6.23
C GLN A 170 -13.78 -54.67 6.88
N LEU A 171 -12.48 -54.79 7.17
CA LEU A 171 -11.87 -55.96 7.78
C LEU A 171 -12.21 -56.03 9.28
N PRO A 172 -12.48 -57.23 9.81
CA PRO A 172 -12.54 -57.45 11.26
C PRO A 172 -11.14 -57.26 11.88
N ALA A 173 -11.08 -57.18 13.20
CA ALA A 173 -9.83 -56.95 13.95
C ALA A 173 -8.71 -57.97 13.63
N GLY A 174 -9.06 -59.16 13.14
CA GLY A 174 -8.11 -60.19 12.71
C GLY A 174 -7.40 -59.90 11.38
N GLY A 175 -7.77 -58.86 10.64
CA GLY A 175 -7.07 -58.42 9.43
C GLY A 175 -7.22 -59.34 8.20
N VAL A 176 -8.02 -60.40 8.28
CA VAL A 176 -8.31 -61.35 7.19
C VAL A 176 -9.75 -61.17 6.72
N CYS A 177 -9.97 -61.17 5.41
CA CYS A 177 -11.30 -61.08 4.81
C CYS A 177 -11.92 -62.48 4.70
N GLU A 178 -13.04 -62.72 5.39
CA GLU A 178 -13.74 -64.00 5.38
C GLU A 178 -14.54 -64.27 4.08
N TYR A 179 -14.79 -63.23 3.28
CA TYR A 179 -15.55 -63.31 2.03
C TYR A 179 -14.70 -63.59 0.78
N CYS A 180 -13.38 -63.39 0.86
CA CYS A 180 -12.45 -63.56 -0.27
C CYS A 180 -11.43 -64.69 -0.04
N LEU A 181 -11.76 -65.63 0.84
CA LEU A 181 -11.02 -66.89 1.01
C LEU A 181 -11.09 -67.76 -0.26
#